data_AF-A0A966PDU7-F1
#
_entry.id   AF-A0A966PDU7-F1
#
_cell.length_a   1.000
_cell.length_b   1.000
_cell.length_c   1.000
_cell.angle_alpha   90.00
_cell.angle_beta   90.00
_cell.angle_gamma   90.00
#
_symmetry.space_group_name_H-M   'P 1'
#
loop_
_entity.id
_entity.type
_entity.pdbx_description
1 polymer ?
#
loop_
_entity_poly.entity_id
_entity_poly.type
_entity_poly.pdbx_seq_one_letter_code
_entity_poly.pdbx_strand_id
1 'polypeptide(L)'
;AGQNPTRASLIAALKSKGGTFASAGYSKLDSANNVGYTGYWVGRYNSTGVIAPVDGGKPVVYTADSSTANGDVAVSTFTRPAMPADGVPTNS
;
A
#
# COMPACT_ATOMS: atom_id res chain seq x y z
N ALA A 1 12.49 7.62 -11.84
CA ALA A 1 12.91 9.03 -11.86
C ALA A 1 14.21 9.28 -12.64
N GLY A 2 14.91 8.22 -13.11
CA GLY A 2 16.18 8.36 -13.82
C GLY A 2 17.37 8.57 -12.89
N GLN A 3 18.58 8.68 -13.46
CA GLN A 3 19.75 9.16 -12.72
C GLN A 3 19.56 10.66 -12.39
N ASN A 4 20.07 11.11 -11.24
CA ASN A 4 19.96 12.49 -10.74
C ASN A 4 18.50 12.97 -10.65
N PRO A 5 17.68 12.37 -9.76
CA PRO A 5 16.27 12.69 -9.66
C PRO A 5 16.05 14.16 -9.27
N THR A 6 15.08 14.80 -9.92
CA THR A 6 14.54 16.10 -9.51
C THR A 6 13.20 15.88 -8.80
N ARG A 7 12.74 16.86 -8.03
CA ARG A 7 11.39 16.81 -7.44
C ARG A 7 10.32 16.52 -8.51
N ALA A 8 10.43 17.16 -9.67
CA ALA A 8 9.51 16.94 -10.78
C ALA A 8 9.57 15.50 -11.33
N SER A 9 10.77 14.95 -11.53
CA SER A 9 10.92 13.58 -12.06
C SER A 9 10.50 12.50 -11.05
N LEU A 10 10.60 12.78 -9.75
CA LEU A 10 10.10 11.92 -8.69
C LEU A 10 8.57 11.91 -8.65
N ILE A 11 7.93 13.07 -8.70
CA ILE A 11 6.46 13.17 -8.74
C ILE A 11 5.92 12.49 -10.00
N ALA A 12 6.55 12.70 -11.16
CA ALA A 12 6.16 12.01 -12.40
C ALA A 12 6.30 10.48 -12.28
N ALA A 13 7.35 9.98 -11.62
CA ALA A 13 7.51 8.55 -11.36
C ALA A 13 6.44 8.01 -10.41
N LEU A 14 6.07 8.75 -9.35
CA LEU A 14 4.98 8.37 -8.45
C LEU A 14 3.64 8.31 -9.19
N LYS A 15 3.33 9.30 -10.04
CA LYS A 15 2.09 9.35 -10.83
C LYS A 15 1.96 8.21 -11.84
N SER A 16 3.07 7.84 -12.47
CA SER A 16 3.06 6.80 -13.52
C SER A 16 3.25 5.38 -12.99
N LYS A 17 3.99 5.20 -11.88
CA LYS A 17 4.43 3.89 -11.41
C LYS A 17 4.23 3.65 -9.91
N GLY A 18 3.70 4.60 -9.15
CA GLY A 18 3.58 4.50 -7.69
C GLY A 18 2.81 3.25 -7.23
N GLY A 19 1.80 2.82 -7.99
CA GLY A 19 1.05 1.60 -7.71
C GLY A 19 1.84 0.29 -7.87
N THR A 20 3.04 0.32 -8.46
CA THR A 20 3.90 -0.86 -8.66
C THR A 20 5.13 -0.85 -7.75
N PHE A 21 5.32 0.17 -6.91
CA PHE A 21 6.48 0.24 -6.03
C PHE A 21 6.38 -0.81 -4.94
N ALA A 22 7.48 -1.51 -4.68
CA ALA A 22 7.58 -2.39 -3.52
C ALA A 22 7.44 -1.54 -2.24
N SER A 23 6.57 -1.98 -1.34
CA SER A 23 6.23 -1.22 -0.14
C SER A 23 5.82 -2.10 1.02
N ALA A 24 5.82 -1.54 2.23
CA ALA A 24 5.35 -2.22 3.43
C ALA A 24 3.81 -2.34 3.49
N GLY A 25 3.09 -1.49 2.75
CA GLY A 25 1.63 -1.51 2.72
C GLY A 25 1.07 -2.70 1.94
N TYR A 26 -0.08 -3.23 2.37
CA TYR A 26 -0.85 -4.25 1.64
C TYR A 26 -1.82 -3.64 0.62
N SER A 27 -1.59 -2.40 0.21
CA SER A 27 -2.40 -1.68 -0.78
C SER A 27 -1.49 -0.84 -1.68
N LYS A 28 -2.01 -0.45 -2.85
CA LYS A 28 -1.29 0.40 -3.79
C LYS A 28 -1.37 1.87 -3.39
N LEU A 29 -0.34 2.64 -3.76
CA LEU A 29 -0.40 4.09 -3.78
C LEU A 29 -1.34 4.57 -4.88
N ASP A 30 -2.18 5.55 -4.58
CA ASP A 30 -3.03 6.20 -5.59
C ASP A 30 -2.27 7.32 -6.29
N SER A 31 -1.74 6.95 -7.44
CA SER A 31 -0.94 7.84 -8.26
C SER A 31 -1.78 8.87 -9.03
N ALA A 32 -3.08 8.64 -9.21
CA ALA A 32 -3.97 9.55 -9.94
C ALA A 32 -4.45 10.70 -9.05
N ASN A 33 -4.77 10.41 -7.79
CA ASN A 33 -5.36 11.40 -6.87
C ASN A 33 -4.36 12.02 -5.89
N ASN A 34 -3.06 11.66 -5.97
CA ASN A 34 -2.03 12.02 -4.98
C ASN A 34 -2.38 11.59 -3.55
N VAL A 35 -3.16 10.52 -3.43
CA VAL A 35 -3.50 9.89 -2.15
C VAL A 35 -2.43 8.83 -1.84
N GLY A 36 -2.15 8.60 -0.56
CA GLY A 36 -1.24 7.56 -0.12
C GLY A 36 -1.80 6.15 -0.37
N TYR A 37 -1.77 5.31 0.65
CA TYR A 37 -2.37 3.98 0.56
C TYR A 37 -3.90 4.07 0.50
N THR A 38 -4.49 3.32 -0.41
CA THR A 38 -5.95 3.30 -0.66
C THR A 38 -6.71 2.23 0.11
N GLY A 39 -5.98 1.29 0.70
CA GLY A 39 -6.58 0.15 1.36
C GLY A 39 -6.43 0.20 2.88
N TYR A 40 -7.44 -0.34 3.56
CA TYR A 40 -7.48 -0.53 5.00
C TYR A 40 -7.84 -1.98 5.34
N TRP A 41 -7.49 -2.44 6.53
CA TRP A 41 -7.93 -3.72 7.07
C TRP A 41 -8.31 -3.53 8.53
N VAL A 42 -9.17 -4.41 9.04
CA VAL A 42 -9.66 -4.35 10.42
C VAL A 42 -9.19 -5.59 11.17
N GLY A 43 -8.75 -5.38 12.40
CA GLY A 43 -8.29 -6.43 13.30
C GLY A 43 -8.82 -6.24 14.71
N ARG A 44 -8.58 -7.25 15.56
CA ARG A 44 -8.88 -7.23 16.99
C ARG A 44 -7.56 -7.23 17.77
N TYR A 45 -7.52 -6.47 18.86
CA TYR A 45 -6.40 -6.55 19.79
C TYR A 45 -6.44 -7.89 20.55
N ASN A 46 -5.30 -8.57 20.62
CA ASN A 46 -5.13 -9.75 21.46
C ASN A 46 -4.77 -9.34 22.91
N SER A 47 -4.60 -10.34 23.79
CA SER A 47 -4.26 -10.12 25.21
C SER A 47 -2.91 -9.42 25.44
N THR A 48 -2.03 -9.39 24.43
CA THR A 48 -0.73 -8.70 24.47
C THR A 48 -0.78 -7.31 23.81
N GLY A 49 -1.97 -6.82 23.43
CA GLY A 49 -2.13 -5.52 22.78
C GLY A 49 -1.71 -5.47 21.30
N VAL A 50 -1.50 -6.62 20.67
CA VAL A 50 -1.17 -6.70 19.23
C VAL A 50 -2.45 -6.83 18.42
N ILE A 51 -2.57 -6.05 17.35
CA ILE A 51 -3.69 -6.16 16.42
C ILE A 51 -3.51 -7.39 15.51
N ALA A 52 -4.46 -8.32 15.57
CA ALA A 52 -4.50 -9.51 14.75
C ALA A 52 -5.74 -9.49 13.83
N PRO A 53 -5.68 -10.08 12.64
CA PRO A 53 -6.86 -10.23 11.79
C PRO A 53 -7.98 -10.92 12.54
N VAL A 54 -9.22 -10.45 12.33
CA VAL A 54 -10.40 -10.92 13.06
C VAL A 54 -10.49 -12.45 12.99
N ASP A 55 -10.21 -13.05 11.83
CA ASP A 55 -10.36 -14.49 11.64
C ASP A 55 -9.09 -15.31 11.94
N GLY A 56 -8.10 -14.72 12.63
CA GLY A 56 -6.83 -15.38 12.96
C GLY A 56 -5.93 -15.70 11.76
N GLY A 57 -6.36 -15.31 10.55
CA GLY A 57 -5.65 -15.50 9.29
C GLY A 57 -4.79 -14.31 8.88
N LYS A 58 -4.65 -14.10 7.57
CA LYS A 58 -3.97 -12.92 7.00
C LYS A 58 -4.91 -11.70 7.00
N PRO A 59 -4.38 -10.46 7.06
CA PRO A 59 -5.21 -9.27 6.87
C PRO A 59 -5.97 -9.31 5.54
N VAL A 60 -7.30 -9.15 5.59
CA VAL A 60 -8.13 -8.91 4.40
C VAL A 60 -8.16 -7.41 4.18
N VAL A 61 -7.62 -6.95 3.05
CA VAL A 61 -7.56 -5.52 2.72
C VAL A 61 -8.79 -5.15 1.92
N TYR A 62 -9.40 -4.03 2.29
CA TYR A 62 -10.53 -3.43 1.62
C TYR A 62 -10.12 -2.11 1.00
N THR A 63 -10.71 -1.78 -0.14
CA THR A 63 -10.68 -0.44 -0.74
C THR A 63 -12.08 0.13 -0.71
N ALA A 64 -12.20 1.43 -0.44
CA ALA A 64 -13.46 2.15 -0.53
C ALA A 64 -13.32 3.29 -1.54
N ASP A 65 -14.34 3.48 -2.37
CA ASP A 65 -14.44 4.66 -3.23
C ASP A 65 -15.27 5.74 -2.53
N SER A 66 -14.59 6.67 -1.84
CA SER A 66 -15.25 7.79 -1.17
C SER A 66 -15.87 8.83 -2.13
N SER A 67 -15.78 8.63 -3.45
CA SER A 67 -16.37 9.55 -4.43
C SER A 67 -17.90 9.41 -4.56
N THR A 68 -18.50 8.38 -3.97
CA THR A 68 -19.96 8.20 -3.93
C THR A 68 -20.49 8.23 -2.50
N ALA A 69 -21.72 8.73 -2.30
CA ALA A 69 -22.34 8.87 -0.98
C ALA A 69 -22.51 7.52 -0.23
N ASN A 70 -22.42 6.39 -0.94
CA ASN A 70 -22.51 5.03 -0.42
C ASN A 70 -21.23 4.22 -0.66
N GLY A 71 -20.10 4.90 -0.88
CA GLY A 71 -18.80 4.38 -1.31
C GLY A 71 -18.62 2.87 -1.20
N ASP A 72 -18.74 2.18 -2.34
CA ASP A 72 -18.65 0.73 -2.38
C ASP A 72 -17.35 0.25 -1.74
N VAL A 73 -17.48 -0.64 -0.76
CA VAL A 73 -16.36 -1.32 -0.12
C VAL A 73 -16.12 -2.63 -0.88
N ALA A 74 -14.93 -2.77 -1.45
CA ALA A 74 -14.52 -3.97 -2.16
C ALA A 74 -13.29 -4.62 -1.52
N VAL A 75 -13.21 -5.95 -1.57
CA VAL A 75 -11.98 -6.66 -1.20
C VAL A 75 -10.91 -6.35 -2.24
N SER A 76 -9.75 -5.87 -1.78
CA SER A 76 -8.61 -5.55 -2.61
C SER A 76 -8.03 -6.81 -3.24
N THR A 77 -7.77 -6.76 -4.54
CA THR A 77 -7.04 -7.78 -5.30
C THR A 77 -5.54 -7.48 -5.43
N PHE A 78 -5.07 -6.41 -4.78
CA PHE A 78 -3.68 -6.00 -4.87
C PHE A 78 -2.74 -6.99 -4.19
N THR A 79 -1.74 -7.46 -4.94
CA THR A 79 -0.63 -8.27 -4.42
C THR A 79 0.60 -7.38 -4.28
N ARG A 80 1.21 -7.39 -3.08
CA ARG A 80 2.44 -6.67 -2.80
C ARG A 80 3.57 -7.17 -3.73
N PRO A 81 4.25 -6.28 -4.49
CA PRO A 81 5.44 -6.65 -5.22
C PRO A 81 6.52 -7.18 -4.27
N ALA A 82 7.33 -8.14 -4.75
CA ALA A 82 8.50 -8.59 -4.01
C ALA A 82 9.47 -7.43 -3.78
N MET A 83 10.12 -7.42 -2.61
CA MET A 83 11.21 -6.47 -2.36
C MET A 83 12.36 -6.76 -3.34
N PRO A 84 12.98 -5.74 -3.93
CA PRO A 84 14.21 -5.91 -4.70
C PRO A 84 15.28 -6.58 -3.83
N ALA A 85 16.10 -7.45 -4.43
CA ALA A 85 17.17 -8.16 -3.71
C ALA A 85 18.10 -7.18 -2.96
N ASP A 86 18.47 -6.07 -3.61
CA ASP A 86 19.33 -5.03 -3.05
C ASP A 86 18.56 -4.01 -2.18
N GLY A 87 17.25 -4.22 -1.98
CA GLY A 87 16.39 -3.33 -1.21
C GLY A 87 16.45 -3.56 0.30
N VAL A 88 17.09 -4.65 0.75
CA VAL A 88 17.30 -4.96 2.16
C VAL A 88 18.75 -4.64 2.51
N PRO A 89 19.03 -3.71 3.44
CA PRO A 89 20.39 -3.45 3.88
C PRO A 89 21.02 -4.74 4.42
N THR A 90 22.11 -5.17 3.80
CA THR A 90 22.97 -6.21 4.36
C THR A 90 24.01 -5.49 5.20
N ASN A 91 23.98 -5.64 6.53
CA ASN A 91 25.13 -5.29 7.36
C ASN A 91 26.24 -6.30 7.04
N SER A 92 27.07 -5.98 6.07
CA SER A 92 28.38 -6.60 5.83
C SER A 92 29.46 -5.81 6.54
#